data_AF-M5SLJ1-F1
#
_entry.id   AF-M5SLJ1-F1
#
_cell.length_a   1.000
_cell.length_b   1.000
_cell.length_c   1.000
_cell.angle_alpha   90.00
_cell.angle_beta   90.00
_cell.angle_gamma   90.00
#
_symmetry.space_group_name_H-M   'P 1'
#
loop_
_entity.id
_entity.type
_entity.pdbx_description
1 polymer ?
#
loop_
_entity_poly.entity_id
_entity_poly.type
_entity_poly.pdbx_seq_one_letter_code
_entity_poly.pdbx_strand_id
1 'polypeptide(L)'
;MTSSDDSKLSASLLTRLLTPRNLAVFVFLVLPLSLIFLVLAWWFARQNAAAQELSDRKNDLLASGLPIDAESLLEYRRERIDSSRSREWERILDEIESDAFQESSEDVPIIGQWYEEKLEEYRYGIPYSHHTVAREFLDRWSGLLQRIHLITERASGVWTPMNQYDLVPDVTATREVTRLLCLEFEDALRRDEFEHAGKCVLAIVGNSRLLEEEPTAVSQLISVAYLAPGLDAIKTAVQIDCFDDEQWRAVLKQLEGLEEIEPRYRRFLIGERAWALPLFEDPELLEELGGDAVAYQLPGGHSIDALETLAMYDRLELVPTDDLTTFFEEIESLETSVQASFQSRNWLQKLDTQVTEMTMPSLVSMNQAFVRSAMQVRLAKTAILARLFQHREGRWPSTIQEIHDAAPSLLNASEDNGHLAIGNLAPMGDRPFGLKVNPDELVLWGFEPVASASATPEEPPTEQDFIEGDWEYELVRTGAYLQRWLWILPTDGVAESN
;
A
#
# COMPACT_ATOMS: atom_id res chain seq x y z
N MET A 1 -76.17 36.32 -21.20
CA MET A 1 -75.18 36.80 -22.20
C MET A 1 -74.43 37.97 -21.59
N THR A 2 -73.34 37.69 -20.87
CA THR A 2 -72.43 38.65 -20.25
C THR A 2 -71.03 38.23 -20.66
N SER A 3 -70.50 38.84 -21.71
CA SER A 3 -69.15 38.58 -22.23
C SER A 3 -68.78 39.73 -23.18
N SER A 4 -68.22 40.82 -22.67
CA SER A 4 -67.57 41.83 -23.54
C SER A 4 -66.69 42.89 -22.84
N ASP A 5 -66.47 42.87 -21.53
CA ASP A 5 -65.70 43.96 -20.87
C ASP A 5 -64.27 43.61 -20.42
N ASP A 6 -63.89 42.32 -20.35
CA ASP A 6 -62.53 41.93 -19.94
C ASP A 6 -61.46 42.17 -21.01
N SER A 7 -61.84 42.35 -22.29
CA SER A 7 -60.88 42.52 -23.39
C SER A 7 -60.31 43.95 -23.53
N LYS A 8 -60.97 44.96 -22.94
CA LYS A 8 -60.50 46.36 -23.02
C LYS A 8 -59.52 46.74 -21.91
N LEU A 9 -59.64 46.10 -20.74
CA LEU A 9 -58.71 46.29 -19.63
C LEU A 9 -57.32 45.71 -19.93
N SER A 10 -57.26 44.54 -20.56
CA SER A 10 -56.01 43.89 -20.97
C SER A 10 -55.24 44.67 -22.06
N ALA A 11 -55.95 45.28 -23.02
CA ALA A 11 -55.33 46.09 -24.07
C ALA A 11 -54.67 47.39 -23.56
N SER A 12 -55.22 48.02 -22.52
CA SER A 12 -54.69 49.27 -21.94
C SER A 12 -53.45 49.05 -21.04
N LEU A 13 -53.35 47.88 -20.42
CA LEU A 13 -52.19 47.50 -19.59
C LEU A 13 -50.98 47.18 -20.47
N LEU A 14 -51.17 46.45 -21.57
CA LEU A 14 -50.11 46.16 -22.54
C LEU A 14 -49.53 47.43 -23.19
N THR A 15 -50.37 48.42 -23.50
CA THR A 15 -49.90 49.69 -24.07
C THR A 15 -49.14 50.57 -23.07
N ARG A 16 -49.44 50.49 -21.76
CA ARG A 16 -48.65 51.17 -20.71
C ARG A 16 -47.33 50.46 -20.41
N LEU A 17 -47.28 49.13 -20.52
CA LEU A 17 -46.06 48.33 -20.37
C LEU A 17 -45.03 48.56 -21.49
N LEU A 18 -45.49 48.93 -22.70
CA LEU A 18 -44.64 49.15 -23.88
C LEU A 18 -44.13 50.59 -24.07
N THR A 19 -44.23 51.46 -23.06
CA THR A 19 -43.56 52.76 -23.14
C THR A 19 -42.04 52.54 -23.15
N PRO A 20 -41.25 53.31 -23.93
CA PRO A 20 -39.81 53.08 -24.07
C PRO A 20 -39.05 53.07 -22.74
N ARG A 21 -39.56 53.78 -21.73
CA ARG A 21 -39.04 53.76 -20.36
C ARG A 21 -39.29 52.42 -19.64
N ASN A 22 -40.49 51.85 -19.78
CA ASN A 22 -40.85 50.58 -19.15
C ASN A 22 -40.21 49.39 -19.88
N LEU A 23 -40.05 49.48 -21.21
CA LEU A 23 -39.29 48.51 -22.00
C LEU A 23 -37.82 48.46 -21.56
N ALA A 24 -37.18 49.62 -21.34
CA ALA A 24 -35.81 49.69 -20.86
C ALA A 24 -35.66 49.06 -19.46
N VAL A 25 -36.54 49.36 -18.50
CA VAL A 25 -36.51 48.73 -17.17
C VAL A 25 -36.72 47.22 -17.26
N PHE A 26 -37.63 46.75 -18.12
CA PHE A 26 -37.88 45.32 -18.29
C PHE A 26 -36.66 44.60 -18.89
N VAL A 27 -36.05 45.14 -19.94
CA VAL A 27 -34.93 44.52 -20.65
C VAL A 27 -33.62 44.60 -19.86
N PHE A 28 -33.34 45.72 -19.20
CA PHE A 28 -32.06 45.92 -18.50
C PHE A 28 -32.07 45.46 -17.04
N LEU A 29 -33.23 45.25 -16.43
CA LEU A 29 -33.33 44.97 -15.00
C LEU A 29 -34.17 43.72 -14.70
N VAL A 30 -35.39 43.63 -15.22
CA VAL A 30 -36.29 42.49 -14.92
C VAL A 30 -35.80 41.22 -15.59
N LEU A 31 -35.52 41.26 -16.89
CA LEU A 31 -35.09 40.07 -17.66
C LEU A 31 -33.75 39.49 -17.16
N PRO A 32 -32.69 40.28 -16.89
CA PRO A 32 -31.45 39.75 -16.32
C PRO A 32 -31.65 39.16 -14.92
N LEU A 33 -32.44 39.82 -14.05
CA LEU A 33 -32.74 39.28 -12.71
C LEU A 33 -33.57 37.99 -12.77
N SER A 34 -34.55 37.90 -13.67
CA SER A 34 -35.31 36.66 -13.89
C SER A 34 -34.43 35.53 -14.42
N LEU A 35 -33.49 35.82 -15.33
CA LEU A 35 -32.52 34.85 -15.80
C LEU A 35 -31.60 34.39 -14.67
N ILE A 36 -31.08 35.31 -13.86
CA ILE A 36 -30.27 34.98 -12.67
C ILE A 36 -31.08 34.11 -11.71
N PHE A 37 -32.32 34.47 -11.42
CA PHE A 37 -33.20 33.69 -10.54
C PHE A 37 -33.47 32.29 -11.08
N LEU A 38 -33.73 32.14 -12.38
CA LEU A 38 -33.92 30.84 -13.01
C LEU A 38 -32.66 29.98 -12.92
N VAL A 39 -31.47 30.57 -13.13
CA VAL A 39 -30.19 29.87 -12.98
C VAL A 39 -29.97 29.43 -11.54
N LEU A 40 -30.24 30.30 -10.56
CA LEU A 40 -30.14 29.97 -9.14
C LEU A 40 -31.14 28.87 -8.73
N ALA A 41 -32.40 28.96 -9.18
CA ALA A 41 -33.42 27.97 -8.88
C ALA A 41 -33.07 26.59 -9.50
N TRP A 42 -32.56 26.59 -10.73
CA TRP A 42 -32.04 25.39 -11.37
C TRP A 42 -30.84 24.81 -10.61
N TRP A 43 -29.91 25.67 -10.18
CA TRP A 43 -28.75 25.28 -9.38
C TRP A 43 -29.14 24.63 -8.05
N PHE A 44 -30.03 25.25 -7.28
CA PHE A 44 -30.52 24.67 -6.02
C PHE A 44 -31.28 23.36 -6.22
N ALA A 45 -32.10 23.26 -7.28
CA ALA A 45 -32.79 22.02 -7.60
C ALA A 45 -31.80 20.89 -7.95
N ARG A 46 -30.74 21.20 -8.71
CA ARG A 46 -29.66 20.26 -9.05
C ARG A 46 -28.89 19.80 -7.80
N GLN A 47 -28.50 20.72 -6.93
CA GLN A 47 -27.78 20.39 -5.69
C GLN A 47 -28.65 19.57 -4.72
N ASN A 48 -29.93 19.91 -4.58
CA ASN A 48 -30.83 19.14 -3.71
C ASN A 48 -31.07 17.71 -4.22
N ALA A 49 -31.16 17.52 -5.54
CA ALA A 49 -31.25 16.17 -6.11
C ALA A 49 -29.97 15.37 -5.85
N ALA A 50 -28.80 15.98 -6.02
CA ALA A 50 -27.50 15.36 -5.73
C ALA A 50 -27.33 15.03 -4.25
N ALA A 51 -27.78 15.90 -3.34
CA ALA A 51 -27.73 15.66 -1.90
C ALA A 51 -28.60 14.46 -1.49
N GLN A 52 -29.78 14.32 -2.11
CA GLN A 52 -30.65 13.16 -1.87
C GLN A 52 -30.00 11.86 -2.38
N GLU A 53 -29.48 11.88 -3.61
CA GLU A 53 -28.78 10.71 -4.17
C GLU A 53 -27.53 10.33 -3.36
N LEU A 54 -26.76 11.32 -2.89
CA LEU A 54 -25.62 11.09 -2.00
C LEU A 54 -26.05 10.45 -0.69
N SER A 55 -27.14 10.94 -0.08
CA SER A 55 -27.68 10.35 1.14
C SER A 55 -28.13 8.91 0.92
N ASP A 56 -28.78 8.61 -0.19
CA ASP A 56 -29.20 7.24 -0.53
C ASP A 56 -27.98 6.33 -0.70
N ARG A 57 -26.94 6.79 -1.39
CA ARG A 57 -25.68 6.05 -1.60
C ARG A 57 -24.92 5.81 -0.29
N LYS A 58 -24.86 6.80 0.61
CA LYS A 58 -24.28 6.64 1.95
C LYS A 58 -25.05 5.60 2.77
N ASN A 59 -26.38 5.63 2.70
CA ASN A 59 -27.22 4.64 3.38
C ASN A 59 -27.00 3.22 2.82
N ASP A 60 -26.84 3.07 1.50
CA ASP A 60 -26.54 1.78 0.87
C ASP A 60 -25.18 1.22 1.32
N LEU A 61 -24.16 2.08 1.44
CA LEU A 61 -22.84 1.70 1.96
C LEU A 61 -22.93 1.23 3.41
N LEU A 62 -23.58 2.00 4.29
CA LEU A 62 -23.81 1.62 5.69
C LEU A 62 -24.61 0.33 5.82
N ALA A 63 -25.67 0.16 5.00
CA ALA A 63 -26.48 -1.06 4.98
C ALA A 63 -25.68 -2.30 4.54
N SER A 64 -24.60 -2.07 3.77
CA SER A 64 -23.64 -3.11 3.35
C SER A 64 -22.51 -3.33 4.36
N GLY A 65 -22.52 -2.64 5.51
CA GLY A 65 -21.48 -2.71 6.53
C GLY A 65 -20.18 -1.99 6.14
N LEU A 66 -20.25 -1.06 5.18
CA LEU A 66 -19.09 -0.31 4.72
C LEU A 66 -19.03 1.07 5.40
N PRO A 67 -17.83 1.50 5.86
CA PRO A 67 -17.66 2.79 6.50
C PRO A 67 -17.78 3.95 5.51
N ILE A 68 -18.25 5.09 6.02
CA ILE A 68 -18.44 6.33 5.27
C ILE A 68 -17.78 7.55 5.95
N ASP A 69 -17.22 7.35 7.15
CA ASP A 69 -16.57 8.37 7.98
C ASP A 69 -15.57 7.72 8.95
N ALA A 70 -14.86 8.53 9.74
CA ALA A 70 -13.88 8.06 10.70
C ALA A 70 -14.49 7.17 11.81
N GLU A 71 -15.71 7.46 12.27
CA GLU A 71 -16.36 6.70 13.35
C GLU A 71 -16.74 5.29 12.90
N SER A 72 -17.43 5.19 11.76
CA SER A 72 -17.78 3.92 11.13
C SER A 72 -16.54 3.14 10.68
N LEU A 73 -15.46 3.81 10.28
CA LEU A 73 -14.18 3.15 9.98
C LEU A 73 -13.54 2.52 11.22
N LEU A 74 -13.60 3.19 12.38
CA LEU A 74 -13.14 2.60 13.64
C LEU A 74 -13.98 1.38 14.04
N GLU A 75 -15.30 1.40 13.82
CA GLU A 75 -16.15 0.22 14.03
C GLU A 75 -15.77 -0.93 13.08
N TYR A 76 -15.62 -0.63 11.78
CA TYR A 76 -15.15 -1.60 10.78
C TYR A 76 -13.82 -2.25 11.17
N ARG A 77 -12.86 -1.46 11.67
CA ARG A 77 -11.57 -1.97 12.16
C ARG A 77 -11.76 -2.91 13.37
N ARG A 78 -12.63 -2.55 14.33
CA ARG A 78 -12.80 -3.33 15.59
C ARG A 78 -13.34 -4.74 15.33
N GLU A 79 -14.13 -4.91 14.27
CA GLU A 79 -14.69 -6.21 13.90
C GLU A 79 -13.65 -7.14 13.26
N ARG A 80 -12.57 -6.59 12.69
CA ARG A 80 -11.61 -7.34 11.87
C ARG A 80 -10.27 -7.58 12.55
N ILE A 81 -9.79 -6.61 13.32
CA ILE A 81 -8.44 -6.65 13.88
C ILE A 81 -8.49 -7.21 15.29
N ASP A 82 -7.69 -8.24 15.56
CA ASP A 82 -7.61 -8.83 16.89
C ASP A 82 -7.07 -7.82 17.91
N SER A 83 -7.84 -7.63 18.98
CA SER A 83 -7.48 -6.76 20.11
C SER A 83 -6.82 -7.50 21.27
N SER A 84 -6.70 -8.84 21.18
CA SER A 84 -6.16 -9.65 22.27
C SER A 84 -4.72 -9.29 22.64
N ARG A 85 -3.93 -8.80 21.66
CA ARG A 85 -2.51 -8.42 21.81
C ARG A 85 -2.25 -6.92 21.86
N SER A 86 -3.26 -6.07 21.63
CA SER A 86 -3.10 -4.62 21.51
C SER A 86 -2.39 -3.97 22.68
N ARG A 87 -2.83 -4.26 23.91
CA ARG A 87 -2.23 -3.67 25.11
C ARG A 87 -0.77 -4.04 25.30
N GLU A 88 -0.37 -5.23 24.84
CA GLU A 88 1.01 -5.65 24.95
C GLU A 88 1.86 -5.02 23.86
N TRP A 89 1.30 -4.88 22.66
CA TRP A 89 1.91 -4.16 21.56
C TRP A 89 2.11 -2.66 21.88
N GLU A 90 1.09 -1.98 22.41
CA GLU A 90 1.19 -0.60 22.90
C GLU A 90 2.34 -0.43 23.89
N ARG A 91 2.48 -1.33 24.87
CA ARG A 91 3.60 -1.28 25.82
C ARG A 91 4.96 -1.48 25.17
N ILE A 92 5.05 -2.25 24.09
CA ILE A 92 6.29 -2.42 23.33
C ILE A 92 6.64 -1.10 22.65
N LEU A 93 5.66 -0.47 21.99
CA LEU A 93 5.85 0.81 21.33
C LEU A 93 6.23 1.90 22.34
N ASP A 94 5.51 2.02 23.46
CA ASP A 94 5.82 2.97 24.55
C ASP A 94 7.24 2.79 25.09
N GLU A 95 7.73 1.55 25.18
CA GLU A 95 9.08 1.25 25.66
C GLU A 95 10.15 1.62 24.64
N ILE A 96 9.87 1.42 23.35
CA ILE A 96 10.72 1.87 22.24
C ILE A 96 10.78 3.40 22.17
N GLU A 97 9.68 4.08 22.41
CA GLU A 97 9.64 5.55 22.43
C GLU A 97 10.23 6.15 23.72
N SER A 98 10.54 5.33 24.72
CA SER A 98 11.07 5.82 25.99
C SER A 98 12.44 6.48 25.83
N ASP A 99 12.70 7.53 26.61
CA ASP A 99 14.00 8.22 26.65
C ASP A 99 15.15 7.22 26.88
N ALA A 100 14.94 6.22 27.73
CA ALA A 100 15.96 5.20 28.01
C ALA A 100 16.33 4.37 26.77
N PHE A 101 15.35 4.01 25.94
CA PHE A 101 15.61 3.30 24.69
C PHE A 101 16.32 4.21 23.70
N GLN A 102 15.78 5.41 23.46
CA GLN A 102 16.30 6.39 22.50
C GLN A 102 17.73 6.83 22.83
N GLU A 103 18.04 7.14 24.10
CA GLU A 103 19.40 7.49 24.53
C GLU A 103 20.38 6.31 24.35
N SER A 104 19.90 5.07 24.55
CA SER A 104 20.76 3.89 24.40
C SER A 104 21.00 3.48 22.95
N SER A 105 20.19 3.97 22.01
CA SER A 105 20.25 3.57 20.61
C SER A 105 21.14 4.47 19.76
N GLU A 106 21.49 5.68 20.20
CA GLU A 106 22.19 6.73 19.42
C GLU A 106 23.42 6.20 18.64
N ASP A 107 24.26 5.39 19.30
CA ASP A 107 25.50 4.85 18.72
C ASP A 107 25.33 3.46 18.07
N VAL A 108 24.11 2.93 18.04
CA VAL A 108 23.81 1.58 17.56
C VAL A 108 23.54 1.62 16.05
N PRO A 109 24.27 0.80 15.25
CA PRO A 109 24.02 0.70 13.82
C PRO A 109 22.55 0.36 13.51
N ILE A 110 22.04 0.85 12.38
CA ILE A 110 20.67 0.62 11.89
C ILE A 110 19.58 1.36 12.71
N ILE A 111 19.78 1.54 14.02
CA ILE A 111 18.80 2.13 14.94
C ILE A 111 19.06 3.63 15.15
N GLY A 112 20.17 4.03 15.78
CA GLY A 112 20.40 5.44 16.17
C GLY A 112 21.15 6.32 15.18
N GLN A 113 21.65 5.75 14.07
CA GLN A 113 22.50 6.52 13.17
C GLN A 113 21.76 7.54 12.32
N TRP A 114 22.32 8.75 12.33
CA TRP A 114 21.98 9.88 11.48
C TRP A 114 22.51 9.65 10.06
N TYR A 115 21.81 10.16 9.05
CA TYR A 115 22.00 9.99 7.60
C TYR A 115 23.41 10.25 7.01
N GLU A 116 24.41 10.65 7.80
CA GLU A 116 25.69 11.17 7.30
C GLU A 116 26.81 10.12 7.16
N GLU A 117 26.74 8.97 7.85
CA GLU A 117 27.79 7.93 7.76
C GLU A 117 27.30 6.72 6.95
N LYS A 118 28.09 6.30 5.95
CA LYS A 118 27.76 5.14 5.12
C LYS A 118 27.99 3.88 5.96
N LEU A 119 26.90 3.31 6.49
CA LEU A 119 26.90 2.04 7.21
C LEU A 119 27.68 0.97 6.43
N GLU A 120 28.57 0.27 7.13
CA GLU A 120 29.16 -0.97 6.62
C GLU A 120 28.02 -1.97 6.36
N GLU A 121 27.80 -2.32 5.08
CA GLU A 121 26.82 -3.34 4.69
C GLU A 121 27.20 -4.68 5.33
N TYR A 122 26.24 -5.32 6.00
CA TYR A 122 26.48 -6.63 6.58
C TYR A 122 26.79 -7.67 5.50
N ARG A 123 27.85 -8.44 5.72
CA ARG A 123 28.26 -9.58 4.89
C ARG A 123 28.66 -10.73 5.79
N TYR A 124 28.00 -11.87 5.62
CA TYR A 124 28.28 -13.07 6.41
C TYR A 124 29.76 -13.48 6.28
N GLY A 125 30.38 -13.86 7.40
CA GLY A 125 31.79 -14.24 7.48
C GLY A 125 32.79 -13.08 7.43
N ILE A 126 32.35 -11.83 7.21
CA ILE A 126 33.23 -10.65 7.22
C ILE A 126 33.20 -10.00 8.62
N PRO A 127 34.37 -9.66 9.21
CA PRO A 127 34.42 -8.96 10.49
C PRO A 127 33.62 -7.64 10.46
N TYR A 128 32.82 -7.41 11.50
CA TYR A 128 31.98 -6.23 11.64
C TYR A 128 32.45 -5.34 12.80
N SER A 129 32.74 -4.08 12.49
CA SER A 129 33.35 -3.14 13.44
C SER A 129 32.47 -2.85 14.67
N HIS A 130 31.14 -2.87 14.51
CA HIS A 130 30.19 -2.54 15.57
C HIS A 130 29.60 -3.74 16.33
N HIS A 131 30.14 -4.95 16.15
CA HIS A 131 29.57 -6.17 16.75
C HIS A 131 29.41 -6.12 18.28
N THR A 132 30.36 -5.51 19.01
CA THR A 132 30.27 -5.41 20.48
C THR A 132 29.14 -4.48 20.91
N VAL A 133 29.01 -3.31 20.27
CA VAL A 133 27.97 -2.31 20.58
C VAL A 133 26.59 -2.86 20.29
N ALA A 134 26.41 -3.50 19.13
CA ALA A 134 25.16 -4.15 18.75
C ALA A 134 24.75 -5.21 19.80
N ARG A 135 25.69 -6.05 20.23
CA ARG A 135 25.42 -7.10 21.21
C ARG A 135 25.05 -6.56 22.58
N GLU A 136 25.82 -5.63 23.11
CA GLU A 136 25.52 -5.03 24.43
C GLU A 136 24.15 -4.36 24.44
N PHE A 137 23.75 -3.78 23.31
CA PHE A 137 22.43 -3.20 23.13
C PHE A 137 21.32 -4.27 23.08
N LEU A 138 21.48 -5.31 22.26
CA LEU A 138 20.52 -6.42 22.16
C LEU A 138 20.37 -7.15 23.51
N ASP A 139 21.47 -7.38 24.24
CA ASP A 139 21.45 -8.01 25.56
C ASP A 139 20.66 -7.16 26.57
N ARG A 140 20.86 -5.84 26.55
CA ARG A 140 20.14 -4.88 27.41
C ARG A 140 18.63 -4.91 27.17
N TRP A 141 18.21 -5.02 25.91
CA TRP A 141 16.81 -5.00 25.49
C TRP A 141 16.24 -6.40 25.19
N SER A 142 16.92 -7.46 25.63
CA SER A 142 16.50 -8.85 25.38
C SER A 142 15.09 -9.18 25.90
N GLY A 143 14.66 -8.57 27.01
CA GLY A 143 13.30 -8.71 27.52
C GLY A 143 12.23 -8.09 26.60
N LEU A 144 12.55 -6.95 25.98
CA LEU A 144 11.70 -6.30 24.97
C LEU A 144 11.64 -7.13 23.69
N LEU A 145 12.79 -7.61 23.20
CA LEU A 145 12.90 -8.51 22.04
C LEU A 145 12.03 -9.77 22.20
N GLN A 146 12.09 -10.45 23.35
CA GLN A 146 11.26 -11.62 23.61
C GLN A 146 9.75 -11.33 23.49
N ARG A 147 9.32 -10.15 23.95
CA ARG A 147 7.91 -9.71 23.84
C ARG A 147 7.55 -9.39 22.40
N ILE A 148 8.46 -8.79 21.62
CA ILE A 148 8.29 -8.54 20.19
C ILE A 148 8.08 -9.87 19.46
N HIS A 149 8.99 -10.85 19.61
CA HIS A 149 8.88 -12.18 18.98
C HIS A 149 7.55 -12.87 19.30
N LEU A 150 7.11 -12.82 20.57
CA LEU A 150 5.84 -13.41 21.00
C LEU A 150 4.63 -12.85 20.24
N ILE A 151 4.67 -11.57 19.87
CA ILE A 151 3.60 -10.94 19.12
C ILE A 151 3.75 -11.21 17.63
N THR A 152 4.93 -10.96 17.06
CA THR A 152 5.15 -10.86 15.62
C THR A 152 5.26 -12.21 14.91
N GLU A 153 5.90 -13.23 15.50
CA GLU A 153 6.15 -14.53 14.85
C GLU A 153 4.87 -15.22 14.34
N ARG A 154 3.71 -14.89 14.92
CA ARG A 154 2.40 -15.45 14.56
C ARG A 154 1.32 -14.38 14.41
N ALA A 155 1.72 -13.16 14.09
CA ALA A 155 0.77 -12.05 13.96
C ALA A 155 -0.06 -12.17 12.67
N SER A 156 -1.33 -11.81 12.80
CA SER A 156 -2.26 -11.58 11.70
C SER A 156 -3.09 -10.34 12.04
N GLY A 157 -2.55 -9.14 11.80
CA GLY A 157 -3.12 -7.87 12.26
C GLY A 157 -3.08 -7.70 13.78
N VAL A 158 -2.67 -6.54 14.28
CA VAL A 158 -2.80 -6.21 15.71
C VAL A 158 -3.45 -4.84 15.84
N TRP A 159 -4.51 -4.80 16.65
CA TRP A 159 -5.23 -3.55 16.83
C TRP A 159 -4.33 -2.56 17.55
N THR A 160 -4.21 -1.37 16.97
CA THR A 160 -3.57 -0.20 17.58
C THR A 160 -4.63 0.89 17.79
N PRO A 161 -4.69 1.52 18.97
CA PRO A 161 -5.60 2.62 19.22
C PRO A 161 -5.34 3.74 18.22
N MET A 162 -6.38 4.14 17.52
CA MET A 162 -6.42 5.37 16.72
C MET A 162 -7.54 6.23 17.28
N ASN A 163 -7.36 7.53 17.24
CA ASN A 163 -8.45 8.46 17.47
C ASN A 163 -9.02 8.91 16.10
N GLN A 164 -10.14 9.63 16.12
CA GLN A 164 -10.81 10.08 14.88
C GLN A 164 -10.01 11.10 14.06
N TYR A 165 -8.93 11.66 14.62
CA TYR A 165 -8.04 12.63 14.00
C TYR A 165 -6.72 12.01 13.52
N ASP A 166 -6.28 10.92 14.16
CA ASP A 166 -5.06 10.17 13.84
C ASP A 166 -5.42 8.80 13.27
N LEU A 167 -5.80 8.76 11.99
CA LEU A 167 -6.21 7.54 11.27
C LEU A 167 -5.03 6.67 10.79
N VAL A 168 -3.83 6.95 11.30
CA VAL A 168 -2.60 6.24 10.98
C VAL A 168 -1.99 5.76 12.30
N PRO A 169 -1.58 4.48 12.40
CA PRO A 169 -0.97 3.97 13.62
C PRO A 169 0.42 4.57 13.78
N ASP A 170 1.00 4.48 14.98
CA ASP A 170 2.35 4.95 15.20
C ASP A 170 3.37 4.18 14.32
N VAL A 171 3.77 4.87 13.25
CA VAL A 171 4.69 4.39 12.24
C VAL A 171 6.11 4.40 12.78
N THR A 172 6.45 5.35 13.64
CA THR A 172 7.85 5.58 14.05
C THR A 172 8.32 4.44 14.94
N ALA A 173 7.60 4.13 16.01
CA ALA A 173 7.99 3.04 16.90
C ALA A 173 7.93 1.67 16.19
N THR A 174 6.93 1.45 15.32
CA THR A 174 6.84 0.19 14.55
C THR A 174 8.02 0.02 13.58
N ARG A 175 8.54 1.12 13.02
CA ARG A 175 9.76 1.09 12.18
C ARG A 175 10.98 0.69 13.00
N GLU A 176 11.10 1.20 14.22
CA GLU A 176 12.19 0.84 15.14
C GLU A 176 12.14 -0.63 15.55
N VAL A 177 10.94 -1.23 15.69
CA VAL A 177 10.81 -2.69 15.86
C VAL A 177 11.45 -3.45 14.71
N THR A 178 11.17 -3.07 13.46
CA THR A 178 11.79 -3.71 12.28
C THR A 178 13.30 -3.58 12.32
N ARG A 179 13.83 -2.39 12.63
CA ARG A 179 15.28 -2.13 12.73
C ARG A 179 15.94 -2.98 13.81
N LEU A 180 15.30 -3.08 14.96
CA LEU A 180 15.76 -3.89 16.09
C LEU A 180 15.82 -5.38 15.73
N LEU A 181 14.79 -5.91 15.06
CA LEU A 181 14.77 -7.29 14.59
C LEU A 181 15.80 -7.57 13.49
N CYS A 182 16.07 -6.61 12.60
CA CYS A 182 17.16 -6.72 11.62
C CYS A 182 18.52 -6.79 12.31
N LEU A 183 18.76 -5.94 13.32
CA LEU A 183 20.00 -5.97 14.09
C LEU A 183 20.21 -7.32 14.80
N GLU A 184 19.14 -7.87 15.39
CA GLU A 184 19.14 -9.18 16.04
C GLU A 184 19.42 -10.31 15.05
N PHE A 185 18.77 -10.30 13.87
CA PHE A 185 19.02 -11.24 12.79
C PHE A 185 20.50 -11.25 12.38
N GLU A 186 21.09 -10.08 12.18
CA GLU A 186 22.50 -9.99 11.79
C GLU A 186 23.46 -10.46 12.90
N ASP A 187 23.21 -10.15 14.19
CA ASP A 187 24.04 -10.70 15.29
C ASP A 187 23.89 -12.22 15.40
N ALA A 188 22.68 -12.76 15.25
CA ALA A 188 22.42 -14.19 15.25
C ALA A 188 23.21 -14.90 14.14
N LEU A 189 23.20 -14.35 12.91
CA LEU A 189 24.00 -14.89 11.82
C LEU A 189 25.51 -14.83 12.12
N ARG A 190 26.03 -13.73 12.69
CA ARG A 190 27.46 -13.62 13.06
C ARG A 190 27.91 -14.65 14.10
N ARG A 191 26.97 -15.20 14.86
CA ARG A 191 27.20 -16.20 15.91
C ARG A 191 26.90 -17.63 15.46
N ASP A 192 26.53 -17.81 14.20
CA ASP A 192 26.06 -19.09 13.66
C ASP A 192 24.83 -19.65 14.39
N GLU A 193 24.00 -18.78 14.96
CA GLU A 193 22.78 -19.14 15.68
C GLU A 193 21.59 -19.16 14.72
N PHE A 194 21.63 -20.06 13.75
CA PHE A 194 20.67 -20.09 12.64
C PHE A 194 19.22 -20.36 13.06
N GLU A 195 19.00 -21.07 14.17
CA GLU A 195 17.65 -21.23 14.75
C GLU A 195 17.08 -19.86 15.17
N HIS A 196 17.91 -19.03 15.81
CA HIS A 196 17.51 -17.71 16.27
C HIS A 196 17.35 -16.72 15.11
N ALA A 197 18.24 -16.79 14.11
CA ALA A 197 18.09 -16.03 12.86
C ALA A 197 16.77 -16.39 12.16
N GLY A 198 16.36 -17.67 12.16
CA GLY A 198 15.06 -18.10 11.65
C GLY A 198 13.87 -17.44 12.35
N LYS A 199 13.91 -17.36 13.70
CA LYS A 199 12.89 -16.64 14.48
C LYS A 199 12.84 -15.15 14.14
N CYS A 200 14.00 -14.52 13.96
CA CYS A 200 14.08 -13.12 13.53
C CYS A 200 13.42 -12.91 12.15
N VAL A 201 13.68 -13.79 11.17
CA VAL A 201 13.00 -13.70 9.86
C VAL A 201 11.49 -13.78 10.00
N LEU A 202 10.98 -14.73 10.78
CA LEU A 202 9.53 -14.87 11.03
C LEU A 202 8.96 -13.63 11.72
N ALA A 203 9.67 -13.07 12.69
CA ALA A 203 9.29 -11.86 13.41
C ALA A 203 9.29 -10.62 12.52
N ILE A 204 10.28 -10.45 11.62
CA ILE A 204 10.35 -9.30 10.70
C ILE A 204 9.17 -9.34 9.72
N VAL A 205 8.93 -10.49 9.08
CA VAL A 205 7.77 -10.67 8.19
C VAL A 205 6.48 -10.50 9.00
N GLY A 206 6.41 -11.04 10.21
CA GLY A 206 5.27 -10.86 11.11
C GLY A 206 4.98 -9.41 11.48
N ASN A 207 6.00 -8.58 11.66
CA ASN A 207 5.84 -7.15 11.94
C ASN A 207 5.15 -6.42 10.78
N SER A 208 5.47 -6.78 9.53
CA SER A 208 4.79 -6.20 8.36
C SER A 208 3.31 -6.57 8.32
N ARG A 209 2.94 -7.75 8.83
CA ARG A 209 1.55 -8.27 8.90
C ARG A 209 0.71 -7.61 9.99
N LEU A 210 1.29 -6.88 10.93
CA LEU A 210 0.52 -6.17 11.96
C LEU A 210 -0.43 -5.13 11.37
N LEU A 211 -0.05 -4.56 10.23
CA LEU A 211 -0.81 -3.53 9.51
C LEU A 211 -1.62 -4.08 8.33
N GLU A 212 -1.60 -5.40 8.09
CA GLU A 212 -2.20 -6.01 6.90
C GLU A 212 -3.72 -5.79 6.82
N GLU A 213 -4.39 -5.76 7.97
CA GLU A 213 -5.83 -5.54 8.10
C GLU A 213 -6.22 -4.06 8.23
N GLU A 214 -5.26 -3.13 8.28
CA GLU A 214 -5.54 -1.70 8.38
C GLU A 214 -6.08 -1.15 7.06
N PRO A 215 -7.19 -0.39 7.03
CA PRO A 215 -7.84 -0.01 5.79
C PRO A 215 -7.24 1.23 5.09
N THR A 216 -6.32 1.97 5.73
CA THR A 216 -5.81 3.23 5.16
C THR A 216 -4.64 3.02 4.20
N ALA A 217 -4.55 3.86 3.17
CA ALA A 217 -3.45 3.88 2.19
C ALA A 217 -2.07 3.86 2.84
N VAL A 218 -1.90 4.78 3.79
CA VAL A 218 -0.64 4.98 4.50
C VAL A 218 -0.25 3.70 5.24
N SER A 219 -1.18 3.08 5.96
CA SER A 219 -0.91 1.83 6.70
C SER A 219 -0.54 0.68 5.77
N GLN A 220 -1.21 0.55 4.62
CA GLN A 220 -0.89 -0.46 3.62
C GLN A 220 0.49 -0.25 2.97
N LEU A 221 0.85 1.00 2.67
CA LEU A 221 2.18 1.34 2.15
C LEU A 221 3.28 1.09 3.19
N ILE A 222 3.01 1.35 4.46
CA ILE A 222 3.93 1.05 5.56
C ILE A 222 4.08 -0.47 5.72
N SER A 223 2.99 -1.23 5.64
CA SER A 223 3.04 -2.70 5.64
C SER A 223 3.97 -3.22 4.53
N VAL A 224 3.85 -2.69 3.31
CA VAL A 224 4.75 -3.02 2.20
C VAL A 224 6.20 -2.63 2.52
N ALA A 225 6.42 -1.45 3.09
CA ALA A 225 7.76 -0.98 3.46
C ALA A 225 8.43 -1.85 4.54
N TYR A 226 7.66 -2.37 5.50
CA TYR A 226 8.16 -3.27 6.55
C TYR A 226 8.39 -4.70 6.08
N LEU A 227 7.75 -5.12 4.99
CA LEU A 227 8.01 -6.42 4.41
C LEU A 227 9.38 -6.48 3.72
N ALA A 228 9.85 -5.37 3.13
CA ALA A 228 11.10 -5.33 2.38
C ALA A 228 12.32 -5.82 3.19
N PRO A 229 12.58 -5.35 4.43
CA PRO A 229 13.64 -5.91 5.27
C PRO A 229 13.50 -7.40 5.57
N GLY A 230 12.27 -7.92 5.65
CA GLY A 230 12.02 -9.35 5.82
C GLY A 230 12.41 -10.16 4.59
N LEU A 231 12.10 -9.65 3.39
CA LEU A 231 12.50 -10.27 2.12
C LEU A 231 14.02 -10.21 1.92
N ASP A 232 14.67 -9.13 2.34
CA ASP A 232 16.14 -9.02 2.34
C ASP A 232 16.77 -10.03 3.31
N ALA A 233 16.23 -10.18 4.52
CA ALA A 233 16.70 -11.19 5.47
C ALA A 233 16.53 -12.63 4.93
N ILE A 234 15.39 -12.92 4.28
CA ILE A 234 15.15 -14.19 3.58
C ILE A 234 16.19 -14.39 2.48
N LYS A 235 16.43 -13.38 1.66
CA LYS A 235 17.46 -13.42 0.62
C LYS A 235 18.80 -13.79 1.23
N THR A 236 19.28 -13.04 2.22
CA THR A 236 20.54 -13.33 2.91
C THR A 236 20.59 -14.77 3.40
N ALA A 237 19.56 -15.25 4.10
CA ALA A 237 19.50 -16.60 4.65
C ALA A 237 19.51 -17.70 3.56
N VAL A 238 18.83 -17.49 2.43
CA VAL A 238 18.84 -18.43 1.28
C VAL A 238 20.20 -18.43 0.59
N GLN A 239 20.87 -17.27 0.51
CA GLN A 239 22.18 -17.14 -0.13
C GLN A 239 23.31 -17.74 0.70
N ILE A 240 23.23 -17.72 2.03
CA ILE A 240 24.22 -18.40 2.89
C ILE A 240 23.86 -19.87 3.14
N ASP A 241 22.61 -20.23 2.86
CA ASP A 241 22.04 -21.55 3.08
C ASP A 241 22.17 -22.01 4.54
N CYS A 242 21.61 -21.21 5.45
CA CYS A 242 21.74 -21.44 6.89
C CYS A 242 20.53 -22.11 7.53
N PHE A 243 19.41 -22.24 6.82
CA PHE A 243 18.17 -22.79 7.37
C PHE A 243 17.91 -24.20 6.86
N ASP A 244 17.40 -25.03 7.75
CA ASP A 244 16.91 -26.35 7.37
C ASP A 244 15.55 -26.28 6.66
N ASP A 245 15.08 -27.44 6.18
CA ASP A 245 13.82 -27.58 5.48
C ASP A 245 12.59 -27.17 6.33
N GLU A 246 12.62 -27.37 7.64
CA GLU A 246 11.49 -27.03 8.52
C GLU A 246 11.39 -25.51 8.70
N GLN A 247 12.53 -24.86 8.92
CA GLN A 247 12.64 -23.41 8.98
C GLN A 247 12.18 -22.77 7.66
N TRP A 248 12.59 -23.31 6.50
CA TRP A 248 12.12 -22.80 5.20
C TRP A 248 10.61 -22.95 5.01
N ARG A 249 10.02 -24.05 5.45
CA ARG A 249 8.56 -24.23 5.42
C ARG A 249 7.84 -23.26 6.36
N ALA A 250 8.41 -22.97 7.53
CA ALA A 250 7.86 -21.96 8.43
C ALA A 250 7.87 -20.56 7.80
N VAL A 251 8.96 -20.19 7.12
CA VAL A 251 9.05 -18.93 6.37
C VAL A 251 8.01 -18.88 5.24
N LEU A 252 7.87 -19.96 4.45
CA LEU A 252 6.87 -20.03 3.38
C LEU A 252 5.44 -19.87 3.91
N LYS A 253 5.14 -20.44 5.07
CA LYS A 253 3.86 -20.26 5.77
C LYS A 253 3.64 -18.81 6.17
N GLN A 254 4.68 -18.12 6.66
CA GLN A 254 4.58 -16.71 7.03
C GLN A 254 4.37 -15.79 5.81
N LEU A 255 4.86 -16.20 4.63
CA LEU A 255 4.64 -15.51 3.36
C LEU A 255 3.29 -15.82 2.69
N GLU A 256 2.50 -16.76 3.20
CA GLU A 256 1.22 -17.17 2.62
C GLU A 256 0.23 -15.99 2.55
N GLY A 257 -0.39 -15.83 1.38
CA GLY A 257 -1.33 -14.75 1.07
C GLY A 257 -0.70 -13.37 0.84
N LEU A 258 0.60 -13.18 1.11
CA LEU A 258 1.20 -11.84 0.97
C LEU A 258 1.38 -11.39 -0.49
N GLU A 259 1.31 -12.33 -1.44
CA GLU A 259 1.33 -12.12 -2.88
C GLU A 259 -0.04 -11.81 -3.50
N GLU A 260 -1.12 -11.96 -2.71
CA GLU A 260 -2.48 -11.67 -3.14
C GLU A 260 -2.76 -10.16 -2.99
N ILE A 261 -3.11 -9.51 -4.10
CA ILE A 261 -3.39 -8.08 -4.10
C ILE A 261 -4.81 -7.78 -3.64
N GLU A 262 -5.77 -8.62 -4.01
CA GLU A 262 -7.19 -8.32 -3.85
C GLU A 262 -7.57 -7.93 -2.41
N PRO A 263 -7.25 -8.71 -1.36
CA PRO A 263 -7.72 -8.38 -0.01
C PRO A 263 -7.21 -7.02 0.47
N ARG A 264 -5.96 -6.69 0.15
CA ARG A 264 -5.30 -5.43 0.52
C ARG A 264 -5.86 -4.25 -0.27
N TYR A 265 -5.97 -4.42 -1.59
CA TYR A 265 -6.51 -3.39 -2.47
C TYR A 265 -7.96 -3.04 -2.11
N ARG A 266 -8.79 -4.04 -1.79
CA ARG A 266 -10.17 -3.83 -1.34
C ARG A 266 -10.24 -3.05 -0.03
N ARG A 267 -9.44 -3.43 0.98
CA ARG A 267 -9.38 -2.70 2.26
C ARG A 267 -8.93 -1.26 2.09
N PHE A 268 -7.91 -1.04 1.26
CA PHE A 268 -7.45 0.29 0.87
C PHE A 268 -8.58 1.15 0.31
N LEU A 269 -9.32 0.66 -0.70
CA LEU A 269 -10.42 1.42 -1.30
C LEU A 269 -11.51 1.76 -0.28
N ILE A 270 -11.80 0.84 0.65
CA ILE A 270 -12.77 1.07 1.72
C ILE A 270 -12.32 2.20 2.64
N GLY A 271 -11.07 2.17 3.10
CA GLY A 271 -10.53 3.19 4.00
C GLY A 271 -10.43 4.56 3.35
N GLU A 272 -9.90 4.64 2.14
CA GLU A 272 -9.77 5.92 1.43
C GLU A 272 -11.14 6.54 1.10
N ARG A 273 -12.15 5.73 0.74
CA ARG A 273 -13.51 6.23 0.55
C ARG A 273 -14.08 6.80 1.85
N ALA A 274 -13.93 6.09 2.97
CA ALA A 274 -14.42 6.55 4.28
C ALA A 274 -13.67 7.80 4.77
N TRP A 275 -12.40 7.95 4.39
CA TRP A 275 -11.62 9.15 4.67
C TRP A 275 -12.00 10.35 3.79
N ALA A 276 -12.26 10.11 2.50
CA ALA A 276 -12.57 11.18 1.54
C ALA A 276 -13.98 11.76 1.72
N LEU A 277 -14.98 10.93 2.05
CA LEU A 277 -16.39 11.36 2.09
C LEU A 277 -16.69 12.52 3.06
N PRO A 278 -16.13 12.57 4.28
CA PRO A 278 -16.31 13.71 5.18
C PRO A 278 -15.78 15.04 4.65
N LEU A 279 -14.75 15.03 3.77
CA LEU A 279 -14.15 16.26 3.21
C LEU A 279 -15.14 17.07 2.35
N PHE A 280 -16.19 16.44 1.84
CA PHE A 280 -17.23 17.12 1.07
C PHE A 280 -18.32 17.75 1.94
N GLU A 281 -18.37 17.40 3.23
CA GLU A 281 -19.35 17.89 4.19
C GLU A 281 -18.78 18.96 5.11
N ASP A 282 -17.49 18.85 5.45
CA ASP A 282 -16.79 19.77 6.34
C ASP A 282 -15.59 20.46 5.66
N PRO A 283 -15.74 21.72 5.26
CA PRO A 283 -14.67 22.53 4.67
C PRO A 283 -13.51 22.80 5.62
N GLU A 284 -13.71 22.75 6.94
CA GLU A 284 -12.63 22.96 7.93
C GLU A 284 -11.57 21.86 7.81
N LEU A 285 -11.99 20.62 7.51
CA LEU A 285 -11.08 19.50 7.24
C LEU A 285 -10.20 19.71 6.00
N LEU A 286 -10.70 20.43 4.98
CA LEU A 286 -9.94 20.76 3.78
C LEU A 286 -8.89 21.85 4.03
N GLU A 287 -9.19 22.81 4.90
CA GLU A 287 -8.23 23.84 5.32
C GLU A 287 -7.07 23.23 6.12
N GLU A 288 -7.35 22.24 6.97
CA GLU A 288 -6.33 21.49 7.72
C GLU A 288 -5.37 20.68 6.82
N LEU A 289 -5.81 20.25 5.64
CA LEU A 289 -4.98 19.55 4.65
C LEU A 289 -4.02 20.46 3.86
N GLY A 290 -3.91 21.74 4.22
CA GLY A 290 -2.89 22.67 3.70
C GLY A 290 -3.25 23.33 2.37
N GLY A 291 -4.54 23.40 2.02
CA GLY A 291 -5.00 24.05 0.80
C GLY A 291 -5.38 25.52 1.00
N ASP A 292 -4.58 26.46 0.45
CA ASP A 292 -5.02 27.84 0.14
C ASP A 292 -6.20 27.90 -0.88
N ALA A 293 -6.81 26.76 -1.22
CA ALA A 293 -7.46 26.51 -2.50
C ALA A 293 -8.98 26.40 -2.46
N VAL A 294 -9.65 26.24 -1.32
CA VAL A 294 -11.13 26.17 -1.28
C VAL A 294 -11.73 27.59 -1.29
N ALA A 295 -11.43 28.35 -2.34
CA ALA A 295 -11.75 29.77 -2.42
C ALA A 295 -13.25 30.08 -2.58
N TYR A 296 -14.11 29.07 -2.84
CA TYR A 296 -15.53 29.30 -3.11
C TYR A 296 -16.43 28.12 -2.68
N GLN A 297 -17.03 28.22 -1.49
CA GLN A 297 -18.23 27.43 -1.18
C GLN A 297 -19.39 27.94 -2.02
N LEU A 298 -19.81 27.15 -3.01
CA LEU A 298 -21.04 27.43 -3.74
C LEU A 298 -22.26 27.15 -2.83
N PRO A 299 -23.33 27.97 -2.91
CA PRO A 299 -24.55 27.69 -2.17
C PRO A 299 -25.10 26.31 -2.54
N GLY A 300 -25.25 25.42 -1.56
CA GLY A 300 -25.80 24.07 -1.77
C GLY A 300 -24.86 22.89 -1.49
N GLY A 301 -23.59 23.13 -1.12
CA GLY A 301 -22.63 22.09 -0.70
C GLY A 301 -21.91 21.39 -1.85
N HIS A 302 -21.14 20.35 -1.52
CA HIS A 302 -20.29 19.59 -2.47
C HIS A 302 -20.87 18.21 -2.85
N SER A 303 -22.21 18.06 -2.85
CA SER A 303 -22.81 16.73 -3.05
C SER A 303 -22.54 16.13 -4.44
N ILE A 304 -22.48 16.97 -5.49
CA ILE A 304 -22.11 16.53 -6.84
C ILE A 304 -20.66 16.02 -6.88
N ASP A 305 -19.78 16.71 -6.17
CA ASP A 305 -18.36 16.39 -6.04
C ASP A 305 -18.19 15.03 -5.34
N ALA A 306 -18.89 14.83 -4.21
CA ALA A 306 -18.90 13.56 -3.48
C ALA A 306 -19.44 12.38 -4.33
N LEU A 307 -20.49 12.61 -5.13
CA LEU A 307 -21.03 11.59 -6.03
C LEU A 307 -20.04 11.20 -7.13
N GLU A 308 -19.29 12.17 -7.68
CA GLU A 308 -18.23 11.89 -8.65
C GLU A 308 -17.11 11.06 -8.01
N THR A 309 -16.70 11.39 -6.79
CA THR A 309 -15.73 10.59 -6.02
C THR A 309 -16.22 9.17 -5.81
N LEU A 310 -17.47 8.97 -5.36
CA LEU A 310 -18.05 7.63 -5.20
C LEU A 310 -18.06 6.85 -6.52
N ALA A 311 -18.40 7.49 -7.63
CA ALA A 311 -18.38 6.86 -8.94
C ALA A 311 -16.96 6.44 -9.38
N MET A 312 -15.91 7.14 -8.93
CA MET A 312 -14.53 6.73 -9.16
C MET A 312 -14.14 5.51 -8.32
N TYR A 313 -14.54 5.46 -7.05
CA TYR A 313 -14.34 4.27 -6.21
C TYR A 313 -15.07 3.05 -6.76
N ASP A 314 -16.30 3.20 -7.26
CA ASP A 314 -17.01 2.12 -7.93
C ASP A 314 -16.22 1.57 -9.13
N ARG A 315 -15.57 2.43 -9.92
CA ARG A 315 -14.74 1.99 -11.04
C ARG A 315 -13.48 1.29 -10.57
N LEU A 316 -12.84 1.80 -9.53
CA LEU A 316 -11.66 1.18 -8.90
C LEU A 316 -11.97 -0.20 -8.35
N GLU A 317 -13.17 -0.38 -7.80
CA GLU A 317 -13.66 -1.67 -7.31
C GLU A 317 -13.93 -2.67 -8.45
N LEU A 318 -14.07 -2.24 -9.71
CA LEU A 318 -14.28 -3.17 -10.83
C LEU A 318 -12.98 -3.67 -11.46
N VAL A 319 -11.83 -3.16 -11.02
CA VAL A 319 -10.52 -3.54 -11.55
C VAL A 319 -10.23 -5.01 -11.20
N PRO A 320 -9.90 -5.88 -12.17
CA PRO A 320 -9.53 -7.26 -11.92
C PRO A 320 -8.22 -7.36 -11.14
N THR A 321 -8.19 -8.20 -10.10
CA THR A 321 -7.03 -8.38 -9.19
C THR A 321 -6.37 -9.75 -9.28
N ASP A 322 -6.93 -10.67 -10.08
CA ASP A 322 -6.49 -12.06 -10.19
C ASP A 322 -5.14 -12.20 -10.92
N ASP A 323 -4.86 -11.28 -11.84
CA ASP A 323 -3.65 -11.24 -12.65
C ASP A 323 -2.94 -9.89 -12.50
N LEU A 324 -1.66 -9.92 -12.16
CA LEU A 324 -0.87 -8.71 -11.90
C LEU A 324 -0.75 -7.83 -13.14
N THR A 325 -0.66 -8.44 -14.32
CA THR A 325 -0.51 -7.71 -15.60
C THR A 325 -1.77 -6.93 -15.92
N THR A 326 -2.90 -7.63 -15.91
CA THR A 326 -4.23 -7.06 -16.15
C THR A 326 -4.55 -5.99 -15.09
N PHE A 327 -4.26 -6.26 -13.81
CA PHE A 327 -4.46 -5.29 -12.74
C PHE A 327 -3.68 -3.99 -13.00
N PHE A 328 -2.40 -4.09 -13.35
CA PHE A 328 -1.57 -2.92 -13.62
C PHE A 328 -2.05 -2.14 -14.85
N GLU A 329 -2.38 -2.84 -15.94
CA GLU A 329 -2.89 -2.25 -17.18
C GLU A 329 -4.19 -1.46 -16.97
N GLU A 330 -5.14 -2.05 -16.25
CA GLU A 330 -6.45 -1.43 -15.99
C GLU A 330 -6.32 -0.21 -15.08
N ILE A 331 -5.42 -0.23 -14.08
CA ILE A 331 -5.13 0.94 -13.24
C ILE A 331 -4.49 2.07 -14.05
N GLU A 332 -3.48 1.78 -14.86
CA GLU A 332 -2.80 2.80 -15.67
C GLU A 332 -3.76 3.44 -16.68
N SER A 333 -4.61 2.62 -17.31
CA SER A 333 -5.69 3.05 -18.18
C SER A 333 -6.70 3.93 -17.45
N LEU A 334 -7.12 3.53 -16.24
CA LEU A 334 -8.08 4.27 -15.43
C LEU A 334 -7.51 5.62 -14.99
N GLU A 335 -6.27 5.69 -14.52
CA GLU A 335 -5.63 6.97 -14.13
C GLU A 335 -5.54 7.92 -15.32
N THR A 336 -5.10 7.43 -16.47
CA THR A 336 -5.04 8.23 -17.71
C THR A 336 -6.42 8.76 -18.10
N SER A 337 -7.45 7.91 -18.01
CA SER A 337 -8.84 8.26 -18.29
C SER A 337 -9.38 9.32 -17.30
N VAL A 338 -9.07 9.16 -16.01
CA VAL A 338 -9.45 10.10 -14.95
C VAL A 338 -8.78 11.46 -15.17
N GLN A 339 -7.49 11.49 -15.45
CA GLN A 339 -6.76 12.73 -15.70
C GLN A 339 -7.26 13.44 -16.98
N ALA A 340 -7.51 12.70 -18.05
CA ALA A 340 -8.10 13.25 -19.28
C ALA A 340 -9.52 13.79 -19.04
N SER A 341 -10.31 13.12 -18.18
CA SER A 341 -11.63 13.60 -17.75
C SER A 341 -11.53 14.94 -17.04
N PHE A 342 -10.62 15.11 -16.08
CA PHE A 342 -10.43 16.40 -15.38
C PHE A 342 -9.97 17.52 -16.34
N GLN A 343 -9.05 17.22 -17.26
CA GLN A 343 -8.53 18.20 -18.21
C GLN A 343 -9.60 18.69 -19.21
N SER A 344 -10.53 17.83 -19.59
CA SER A 344 -11.58 18.13 -20.58
C SER A 344 -12.84 18.80 -20.00
N ARG A 345 -12.94 18.93 -18.67
CA ARG A 345 -14.09 19.56 -17.99
C ARG A 345 -14.24 21.04 -18.33
N ASN A 346 -15.49 21.46 -18.53
CA ASN A 346 -15.82 22.88 -18.64
C ASN A 346 -15.73 23.58 -17.26
N TRP A 347 -15.79 24.92 -17.24
CA TRP A 347 -15.60 25.69 -16.01
C TRP A 347 -16.62 25.35 -14.90
N LEU A 348 -17.87 25.02 -15.23
CA LEU A 348 -18.88 24.60 -14.25
C LEU A 348 -18.52 23.24 -13.65
N GLN A 349 -18.12 22.28 -14.49
CA GLN A 349 -17.71 20.95 -14.04
C GLN A 349 -16.45 21.00 -13.18
N LYS A 350 -15.51 21.90 -13.49
CA LYS A 350 -14.31 22.10 -12.66
C LYS A 350 -14.67 22.62 -11.26
N LEU A 351 -15.63 23.53 -11.16
CA LEU A 351 -16.15 23.98 -9.87
C LEU A 351 -16.89 22.86 -9.12
N ASP A 352 -17.65 22.03 -9.84
CA ASP A 352 -18.40 20.91 -9.25
C ASP A 352 -17.50 19.76 -8.76
N THR A 353 -16.20 19.71 -9.14
CA THR A 353 -15.34 18.53 -8.93
C THR A 353 -13.95 18.87 -8.37
N GLN A 354 -13.84 20.05 -7.77
CA GLN A 354 -12.58 20.58 -7.27
C GLN A 354 -12.01 19.74 -6.13
N VAL A 355 -12.86 19.27 -5.21
CA VAL A 355 -12.43 18.48 -4.06
C VAL A 355 -12.05 17.08 -4.52
N THR A 356 -12.84 16.46 -5.42
CA THR A 356 -12.49 15.16 -6.03
C THR A 356 -11.09 15.19 -6.64
N GLU A 357 -10.72 16.23 -7.41
CA GLU A 357 -9.39 16.32 -8.02
C GLU A 357 -8.26 16.37 -6.97
N MET A 358 -8.52 16.93 -5.78
CA MET A 358 -7.54 17.00 -4.69
C MET A 358 -7.46 15.72 -3.86
N THR A 359 -8.58 15.01 -3.70
CA THR A 359 -8.69 13.85 -2.79
C THR A 359 -8.49 12.52 -3.49
N MET A 360 -8.42 12.50 -4.82
CA MET A 360 -8.12 11.28 -5.55
C MET A 360 -6.69 10.83 -5.24
N PRO A 361 -6.49 9.60 -4.70
CA PRO A 361 -5.15 9.11 -4.41
C PRO A 361 -4.37 8.91 -5.71
N SER A 362 -3.04 8.94 -5.61
CA SER A 362 -2.15 8.56 -6.72
C SER A 362 -2.25 7.05 -6.97
N LEU A 363 -3.18 6.65 -7.83
CA LEU A 363 -3.52 5.26 -8.11
C LEU A 363 -2.30 4.47 -8.61
N VAL A 364 -1.55 5.00 -9.58
CA VAL A 364 -0.40 4.30 -10.18
C VAL A 364 0.70 4.05 -9.16
N SER A 365 1.14 5.06 -8.40
CA SER A 365 2.25 4.88 -7.45
C SER A 365 1.93 3.90 -6.32
N MET A 366 0.70 3.92 -5.81
CA MET A 366 0.28 2.97 -4.77
C MET A 366 0.16 1.55 -5.32
N ASN A 367 -0.46 1.39 -6.49
CA ASN A 367 -0.62 0.08 -7.10
C ASN A 367 0.71 -0.51 -7.57
N GLN A 368 1.65 0.32 -8.03
CA GLN A 368 3.04 -0.09 -8.27
C GLN A 368 3.69 -0.66 -7.00
N ALA A 369 3.44 -0.07 -5.82
CA ALA A 369 3.97 -0.61 -4.57
C ALA A 369 3.38 -2.00 -4.25
N PHE A 370 2.06 -2.20 -4.46
CA PHE A 370 1.42 -3.51 -4.28
C PHE A 370 1.95 -4.56 -5.25
N VAL A 371 2.02 -4.23 -6.55
CA VAL A 371 2.53 -5.16 -7.58
C VAL A 371 3.99 -5.49 -7.33
N ARG A 372 4.83 -4.49 -7.01
CA ARG A 372 6.24 -4.70 -6.62
C ARG A 372 6.34 -5.65 -5.44
N SER A 373 5.57 -5.39 -4.37
CA SER A 373 5.57 -6.22 -3.17
C SER A 373 5.17 -7.67 -3.48
N ALA A 374 4.09 -7.86 -4.25
CA ALA A 374 3.62 -9.18 -4.63
C ALA A 374 4.68 -9.93 -5.45
N MET A 375 5.31 -9.27 -6.44
CA MET A 375 6.37 -9.87 -7.23
C MET A 375 7.59 -10.25 -6.38
N GLN A 376 8.01 -9.42 -5.42
CA GLN A 376 9.12 -9.76 -4.52
C GLN A 376 8.81 -10.96 -3.63
N VAL A 377 7.57 -11.05 -3.11
CA VAL A 377 7.12 -12.25 -2.35
C VAL A 377 7.18 -13.49 -3.24
N ARG A 378 6.68 -13.42 -4.49
CA ARG A 378 6.71 -14.55 -5.43
C ARG A 378 8.15 -14.97 -5.77
N LEU A 379 9.06 -14.01 -5.92
CA LEU A 379 10.49 -14.27 -6.14
C LEU A 379 11.12 -14.97 -4.92
N ALA A 380 10.85 -14.48 -3.71
CA ALA A 380 11.36 -15.07 -2.47
C ALA A 380 10.83 -16.50 -2.27
N LYS A 381 9.53 -16.74 -2.50
CA LYS A 381 8.94 -18.09 -2.45
C LYS A 381 9.62 -19.03 -3.46
N THR A 382 9.84 -18.56 -4.70
CA THR A 382 10.54 -19.31 -5.74
C THR A 382 11.98 -19.67 -5.32
N ALA A 383 12.71 -18.73 -4.71
CA ALA A 383 14.07 -18.96 -4.23
C ALA A 383 14.12 -20.00 -3.09
N ILE A 384 13.20 -19.92 -2.12
CA ILE A 384 13.10 -20.90 -1.04
C ILE A 384 12.77 -22.29 -1.60
N LEU A 385 11.82 -22.39 -2.54
CA LEU A 385 11.49 -23.66 -3.18
C LEU A 385 12.65 -24.24 -4.00
N ALA A 386 13.44 -23.39 -4.66
CA ALA A 386 14.65 -23.84 -5.36
C ALA A 386 15.67 -24.42 -4.37
N ARG A 387 15.83 -23.82 -3.19
CA ARG A 387 16.71 -24.35 -2.13
C ARG A 387 16.20 -25.68 -1.57
N LEU A 388 14.92 -25.77 -1.23
CA LEU A 388 14.29 -27.03 -0.81
C LEU A 388 14.43 -28.14 -1.87
N PHE A 389 14.33 -27.77 -3.15
CA PHE A 389 14.58 -28.68 -4.26
C PHE A 389 16.03 -29.18 -4.25
N GLN A 390 17.00 -28.28 -4.09
CA GLN A 390 18.42 -28.62 -4.05
C GLN A 390 18.78 -29.51 -2.86
N HIS A 391 18.24 -29.25 -1.65
CA HIS A 391 18.43 -30.12 -0.49
C HIS A 391 17.94 -31.55 -0.74
N ARG A 392 16.79 -31.67 -1.40
CA ARG A 392 16.14 -32.97 -1.65
C ARG A 392 16.79 -33.76 -2.80
N GLU A 393 17.07 -33.09 -3.91
CA GLU A 393 17.48 -33.74 -5.16
C GLU A 393 19.01 -33.71 -5.37
N GLY A 394 19.75 -32.98 -4.52
CA GLY A 394 21.21 -32.83 -4.61
C GLY A 394 21.67 -32.05 -5.83
N ARG A 395 20.77 -31.30 -6.48
CA ARG A 395 21.04 -30.47 -7.65
C ARG A 395 20.07 -29.30 -7.73
N TRP A 396 20.44 -28.25 -8.43
CA TRP A 396 19.54 -27.16 -8.76
C TRP A 396 18.45 -27.57 -9.76
N PRO A 397 17.27 -26.92 -9.71
CA PRO A 397 16.28 -27.03 -10.77
C PRO A 397 16.81 -26.34 -12.04
N SER A 398 16.54 -26.91 -13.19
CA SER A 398 16.98 -26.39 -14.50
C SER A 398 16.00 -25.37 -15.09
N THR A 399 14.76 -25.34 -14.59
CA THR A 399 13.70 -24.42 -15.06
C THR A 399 12.79 -24.01 -13.91
N ILE A 400 12.10 -22.88 -14.07
CA ILE A 400 11.04 -22.45 -13.13
C ILE A 400 9.93 -23.50 -13.06
N GLN A 401 9.51 -24.08 -14.20
CA GLN A 401 8.46 -25.09 -14.23
C GLN A 401 8.79 -26.32 -13.35
N GLU A 402 10.06 -26.74 -13.32
CA GLU A 402 10.49 -27.85 -12.48
C GLU A 402 10.28 -27.55 -10.98
N ILE A 403 10.45 -26.30 -10.56
CA ILE A 403 10.15 -25.85 -9.19
C ILE A 403 8.64 -25.97 -8.92
N HIS A 404 7.81 -25.48 -9.83
CA HIS A 404 6.34 -25.56 -9.70
C HIS A 404 5.84 -26.99 -9.63
N ASP A 405 6.34 -27.88 -10.48
CA ASP A 405 5.94 -29.29 -10.53
C ASP A 405 6.37 -30.03 -9.25
N ALA A 406 7.52 -29.67 -8.68
CA ALA A 406 8.03 -30.26 -7.44
C ALA A 406 7.37 -29.68 -6.18
N ALA A 407 6.87 -28.44 -6.21
CA ALA A 407 6.39 -27.70 -5.05
C ALA A 407 5.41 -28.49 -4.17
N PRO A 408 4.36 -29.16 -4.70
CA PRO A 408 3.45 -29.96 -3.85
C PRO A 408 4.18 -31.01 -3.02
N SER A 409 5.22 -31.63 -3.57
CA SER A 409 5.99 -32.67 -2.86
C SER A 409 7.01 -32.10 -1.88
N LEU A 410 7.52 -30.89 -2.11
CA LEU A 410 8.45 -30.20 -1.20
C LEU A 410 7.72 -29.70 0.07
N LEU A 411 6.44 -29.35 -0.07
CA LEU A 411 5.60 -28.82 1.00
C LEU A 411 4.91 -29.90 1.85
N ASN A 412 4.50 -31.02 1.25
CA ASN A 412 3.74 -32.08 1.95
C ASN A 412 4.60 -33.11 2.71
N ALA A 413 5.85 -32.79 3.04
CA ALA A 413 6.76 -33.74 3.69
C ALA A 413 6.46 -33.99 5.18
N SER A 414 5.62 -33.16 5.84
CA SER A 414 5.19 -33.38 7.23
C SER A 414 3.70 -33.72 7.30
N GLU A 415 3.35 -34.89 7.84
CA GLU A 415 1.95 -35.37 7.99
C GLU A 415 1.09 -34.49 8.94
N ASP A 416 1.68 -33.57 9.70
CA ASP A 416 1.03 -32.84 10.79
C ASP A 416 0.69 -31.37 10.53
N ASN A 417 1.11 -30.81 9.39
CA ASN A 417 0.85 -29.40 9.05
C ASN A 417 -0.13 -29.34 7.88
N GLY A 418 -1.24 -28.62 8.07
CA GLY A 418 -2.28 -28.45 7.05
C GLY A 418 -1.71 -28.03 5.69
N HIS A 419 -2.48 -28.27 4.61
CA HIS A 419 -2.07 -27.95 3.24
C HIS A 419 -1.62 -26.48 3.11
N LEU A 420 -0.30 -26.25 3.07
CA LEU A 420 0.27 -24.94 2.79
C LEU A 420 -0.03 -24.56 1.34
N ALA A 421 -0.75 -23.46 1.11
CA ALA A 421 -1.00 -22.96 -0.22
C ALA A 421 0.17 -22.05 -0.65
N ILE A 422 0.88 -22.45 -1.70
CA ILE A 422 2.01 -21.65 -2.21
C ILE A 422 1.55 -20.39 -2.95
N GLY A 423 0.29 -20.38 -3.42
CA GLY A 423 -0.31 -19.34 -4.22
C GLY A 423 0.24 -19.28 -5.65
N ASN A 424 0.01 -18.16 -6.32
CA ASN A 424 0.54 -17.92 -7.66
C ASN A 424 2.00 -17.43 -7.57
N LEU A 425 2.94 -18.13 -8.20
CA LEU A 425 4.35 -17.75 -8.23
C LEU A 425 4.78 -17.07 -9.54
N ALA A 426 3.92 -16.99 -10.56
CA ALA A 426 4.25 -16.34 -11.81
C ALA A 426 4.45 -14.82 -11.58
N PRO A 427 5.48 -14.18 -12.17
CA PRO A 427 5.58 -12.72 -12.14
C PRO A 427 4.47 -12.07 -12.98
N MET A 428 4.46 -10.75 -12.99
CA MET A 428 3.74 -9.99 -14.01
C MET A 428 4.34 -10.24 -15.40
N GLY A 429 3.52 -10.11 -16.44
CA GLY A 429 3.89 -10.34 -17.83
C GLY A 429 3.68 -11.79 -18.27
N ASP A 430 4.21 -12.12 -19.45
CA ASP A 430 4.04 -13.41 -20.13
C ASP A 430 5.21 -14.39 -19.91
N ARG A 431 6.28 -13.93 -19.23
CA ARG A 431 7.49 -14.72 -18.98
C ARG A 431 7.63 -15.04 -17.50
N PRO A 432 8.10 -16.25 -17.14
CA PRO A 432 8.42 -16.57 -15.75
C PRO A 432 9.60 -15.73 -15.23
N PHE A 433 9.92 -15.87 -13.94
CA PHE A 433 11.19 -15.36 -13.42
C PHE A 433 12.37 -15.99 -14.16
N GLY A 434 13.48 -15.26 -14.22
CA GLY A 434 14.68 -15.69 -14.90
C GLY A 434 15.45 -16.64 -14.01
N LEU A 435 15.96 -17.73 -14.59
CA LEU A 435 16.70 -18.77 -13.87
C LEU A 435 17.88 -19.23 -14.70
N LYS A 436 19.06 -19.28 -14.09
CA LYS A 436 20.30 -19.74 -14.72
C LYS A 436 21.10 -20.57 -13.73
N VAL A 437 21.39 -21.82 -14.11
CA VAL A 437 22.21 -22.73 -13.32
C VAL A 437 23.66 -22.62 -13.79
N ASN A 438 24.54 -22.25 -12.88
CA ASN A 438 25.99 -22.29 -13.04
C ASN A 438 26.55 -23.52 -12.26
N PRO A 439 27.83 -23.90 -12.43
CA PRO A 439 28.42 -25.02 -11.69
C PRO A 439 28.31 -24.87 -10.17
N ASP A 440 28.51 -23.65 -9.66
CA ASP A 440 28.66 -23.37 -8.23
C ASP A 440 27.47 -22.62 -7.63
N GLU A 441 26.46 -22.25 -8.44
CA GLU A 441 25.35 -21.42 -8.00
C GLU A 441 24.12 -21.50 -8.92
N LEU A 442 22.97 -21.13 -8.38
CA LEU A 442 21.76 -20.78 -9.12
C LEU A 442 21.56 -19.26 -9.07
N VAL A 443 21.41 -18.63 -10.23
CA VAL A 443 21.04 -17.22 -10.34
C VAL A 443 19.55 -17.13 -10.69
N LEU A 444 18.78 -16.47 -9.83
CA LEU A 444 17.35 -16.22 -10.00
C LEU A 444 17.13 -14.71 -10.09
N TRP A 445 16.35 -14.23 -11.06
CA TRP A 445 16.07 -12.81 -11.17
C TRP A 445 14.63 -12.46 -11.58
N GLY A 446 14.20 -11.28 -11.15
CA GLY A 446 12.97 -10.63 -11.58
C GLY A 446 13.23 -9.32 -12.30
N PHE A 447 12.25 -8.42 -12.24
CA PHE A 447 12.31 -7.10 -12.85
C PHE A 447 11.45 -6.10 -12.06
N GLU A 448 11.75 -4.82 -12.23
CA GLU A 448 10.98 -3.74 -11.63
C GLU A 448 9.71 -3.47 -12.48
N PRO A 449 8.49 -3.58 -11.91
CA PRO A 449 7.25 -3.36 -12.66
C PRO A 449 7.00 -1.86 -12.87
N VAL A 450 7.69 -1.28 -13.86
CA VAL A 450 7.57 0.14 -14.22
C VAL A 450 6.44 0.40 -15.23
N ALA A 451 6.05 -0.61 -16.01
CA ALA A 451 4.99 -0.54 -17.00
C ALA A 451 4.33 -1.91 -17.22
N SER A 452 3.14 -1.92 -17.81
CA SER A 452 2.42 -3.14 -18.22
C SER A 452 3.25 -4.09 -19.09
N ALA A 453 4.03 -3.52 -20.02
CA ALA A 453 4.90 -4.26 -20.93
C ALA A 453 6.23 -4.72 -20.29
N SER A 454 6.49 -4.39 -19.02
CA SER A 454 7.68 -4.87 -18.32
C SER A 454 7.62 -6.39 -18.18
N ALA A 455 8.74 -7.05 -18.48
CA ALA A 455 8.84 -8.50 -18.42
C ALA A 455 10.28 -8.92 -18.08
N THR A 456 10.43 -10.11 -17.51
CA THR A 456 11.71 -10.67 -17.08
C THR A 456 12.73 -10.67 -18.24
N PRO A 457 13.91 -10.04 -18.08
CA PRO A 457 14.99 -10.10 -19.07
C PRO A 457 15.45 -11.55 -19.35
N GLU A 458 15.93 -11.83 -20.56
CA GLU A 458 16.40 -13.18 -20.95
C GLU A 458 17.68 -13.61 -20.22
N GLU A 459 18.55 -12.66 -19.89
CA GLU A 459 19.77 -12.86 -19.12
C GLU A 459 19.69 -12.05 -17.82
N PRO A 460 20.40 -12.48 -16.75
CA PRO A 460 20.43 -11.75 -15.51
C PRO A 460 21.06 -10.36 -15.75
N PRO A 461 20.39 -9.28 -15.34
CA PRO A 461 20.93 -7.94 -15.50
C PRO A 461 22.18 -7.76 -14.65
N THR A 462 23.15 -7.06 -15.22
CA THR A 462 24.45 -6.75 -14.66
C THR A 462 24.52 -5.29 -14.24
N GLU A 463 25.49 -4.93 -13.39
CA GLU A 463 25.73 -3.52 -13.04
C GLU A 463 25.93 -2.63 -14.28
N GLN A 464 26.50 -3.18 -15.36
CA GLN A 464 26.76 -2.45 -16.61
C GLN A 464 25.48 -2.05 -17.34
N ASP A 465 24.42 -2.87 -17.25
CA ASP A 465 23.12 -2.59 -17.90
C ASP A 465 22.42 -1.35 -17.31
N PHE A 466 22.87 -0.88 -16.14
CA PHE A 466 22.36 0.31 -15.46
C PHE A 466 23.36 1.46 -15.40
N ILE A 467 24.52 1.36 -16.07
CA ILE A 467 25.52 2.45 -16.15
C ILE A 467 25.36 3.24 -17.47
N GLU A 468 24.61 2.72 -18.44
CA GLU A 468 24.44 3.34 -19.76
C GLU A 468 23.39 4.48 -19.80
N GLY A 469 22.77 4.86 -18.68
CA GLY A 469 21.93 6.06 -18.57
C GLY A 469 22.45 7.05 -17.49
N ASP A 470 21.59 7.97 -17.04
CA ASP A 470 22.01 9.20 -16.35
C ASP A 470 22.64 8.91 -14.95
N TRP A 471 23.96 9.12 -14.88
CA TRP A 471 24.92 8.58 -13.90
C TRP A 471 24.67 8.87 -12.41
N GLU A 472 23.97 9.94 -12.05
CA GLU A 472 23.83 10.36 -10.64
C GLU A 472 22.60 9.73 -9.96
N TYR A 473 21.54 9.43 -10.72
CA TYR A 473 20.33 8.75 -10.23
C TYR A 473 20.37 7.23 -10.46
N GLU A 474 21.20 6.76 -11.41
CA GLU A 474 21.25 5.34 -11.76
C GLU A 474 22.03 4.48 -10.77
N LEU A 475 23.08 4.98 -10.11
CA LEU A 475 23.83 4.19 -9.12
C LEU A 475 22.95 3.75 -7.92
N VAL A 476 22.10 4.63 -7.42
CA VAL A 476 21.15 4.31 -6.34
C VAL A 476 20.06 3.35 -6.83
N ARG A 477 19.59 3.52 -8.07
CA ARG A 477 18.61 2.61 -8.70
C ARG A 477 19.19 1.23 -9.00
N THR A 478 20.46 1.16 -9.41
CA THR A 478 21.19 -0.09 -9.70
C THR A 478 21.36 -0.92 -8.44
N GLY A 479 21.86 -0.31 -7.37
CA GLY A 479 21.99 -0.98 -6.07
C GLY A 479 20.65 -1.47 -5.56
N ALA A 480 19.62 -0.61 -5.59
CA ALA A 480 18.27 -0.99 -5.18
C ALA A 480 17.67 -2.11 -6.06
N TYR A 481 17.96 -2.12 -7.36
CA TYR A 481 17.51 -3.17 -8.27
C TYR A 481 18.18 -4.50 -7.93
N LEU A 482 19.51 -4.54 -7.90
CA LEU A 482 20.27 -5.77 -7.67
C LEU A 482 19.99 -6.36 -6.29
N GLN A 483 19.81 -5.51 -5.29
CA GLN A 483 19.40 -5.93 -3.94
C GLN A 483 18.03 -6.62 -3.96
N ARG A 484 17.04 -6.10 -4.70
CA ARG A 484 15.68 -6.66 -4.69
C ARG A 484 15.50 -7.85 -5.64
N TRP A 485 16.02 -7.72 -6.86
CA TRP A 485 15.60 -8.53 -7.99
C TRP A 485 16.60 -9.57 -8.45
N LEU A 486 17.84 -9.58 -7.94
CA LEU A 486 18.85 -10.58 -8.29
C LEU A 486 19.25 -11.40 -7.07
N TRP A 487 19.01 -12.71 -7.13
CA TRP A 487 19.26 -13.67 -6.06
C TRP A 487 20.28 -14.70 -6.54
N ILE A 488 21.39 -14.82 -5.81
CA ILE A 488 22.49 -15.73 -6.14
C ILE A 488 22.59 -16.78 -5.05
N LEU A 489 22.24 -18.03 -5.37
CA LEU A 489 22.13 -19.13 -4.42
C LEU A 489 23.31 -20.10 -4.64
N PRO A 490 24.35 -20.09 -3.80
CA PRO A 490 25.50 -20.97 -3.95
C PRO A 490 25.11 -22.44 -3.69
N THR A 491 25.72 -23.35 -4.46
CA THR A 491 25.56 -24.80 -4.34
C THR A 491 26.11 -25.30 -3.01
N ASP A 492 27.32 -24.84 -2.65
CA ASP A 492 27.96 -25.16 -1.39
C ASP A 492 27.57 -24.08 -0.37
N GLY A 493 26.56 -24.38 0.44
CA GLY A 493 26.15 -23.56 1.57
C GLY A 493 27.21 -23.51 2.67
N VAL A 494 27.05 -22.60 3.63
CA VAL A 494 27.93 -22.58 4.82
C VAL A 494 27.69 -23.80 5.72
N ALA A 495 26.52 -24.44 5.59
CA ALA A 495 26.08 -25.57 6.40
C ALA A 495 26.95 -26.85 6.28
N GLU A 496 27.92 -26.94 5.35
CA GLU A 496 28.84 -28.09 5.29
C GLU A 496 30.07 -27.99 6.22
N SER A 497 30.13 -27.01 7.13
CA SER A 497 31.27 -26.88 8.07
C SER A 497 30.87 -26.90 9.55
N ASN A 498 30.42 -28.05 10.06
CA ASN A 498 30.91 -28.70 11.30
C ASN A 498 30.10 -29.94 11.73
#